data_AF-A0A524JA74-F1
#
_entry.id   AF-A0A524JA74-F1
#
_cell.length_a   1.000
_cell.length_b   1.000
_cell.length_c   1.000
_cell.angle_alpha   90.00
_cell.angle_beta   90.00
_cell.angle_gamma   90.00
#
_symmetry.space_group_name_H-M   'P 1'
#
loop_
_entity.id
_entity.type
_entity.pdbx_description
1 polymer ?
#
loop_
_entity_poly.entity_id
_entity_poly.type
_entity_poly.pdbx_seq_one_letter_code
_entity_poly.pdbx_strand_id
1 'polypeptide(L)'
;PVVVLFDPAVKSALDAAEIAGSREVGAAAVFEREVDSRELSFEPGDEPGTARDRETGSIWDTTGRALSGPLEGKRLVQVASDDQFWFALAAFIQDVDIRG
;
A
#
# COMPACT_ATOMS: atom_id res chain seq x y z
N PRO A 1 -1.81 7.92 14.33
CA PRO A 1 -2.33 8.43 13.03
C PRO A 1 -1.77 7.55 11.90
N VAL A 2 -2.49 7.38 10.78
CA VAL A 2 -2.13 6.39 9.73
C VAL A 2 -1.81 7.03 8.38
N VAL A 3 -1.11 6.28 7.51
CA VAL A 3 -0.89 6.58 6.09
C VAL A 3 -1.32 5.37 5.25
N VAL A 4 -1.89 5.64 4.08
CA VAL A 4 -2.17 4.63 3.04
C VAL A 4 -1.13 4.80 1.94
N LEU A 5 -0.36 3.75 1.66
CA LEU A 5 0.56 3.71 0.52
C LEU A 5 -0.10 2.90 -0.60
N PHE A 6 -0.07 3.44 -1.81
CA PHE A 6 -0.78 2.89 -2.96
C PHE A 6 0.15 2.76 -4.17
N ASP A 7 0.13 1.59 -4.80
CA ASP A 7 0.77 1.36 -6.09
C ASP A 7 -0.32 1.13 -7.13
N PRO A 8 -0.51 2.04 -8.11
CA PRO A 8 -1.50 1.87 -9.16
C PRO A 8 -1.13 0.77 -10.17
N ALA A 9 0.14 0.39 -10.28
CA ALA A 9 0.65 -0.49 -11.33
C ALA A 9 0.53 -1.99 -10.99
N VAL A 10 0.03 -2.34 -9.81
CA VAL A 10 -0.17 -3.74 -9.42
C VAL A 10 -1.22 -4.39 -10.31
N LYS A 11 -0.86 -5.52 -10.92
CA LYS A 11 -1.73 -6.29 -11.82
C LYS A 11 -2.59 -7.29 -11.06
N SER A 12 -3.81 -7.47 -11.56
CA SER A 12 -4.72 -8.51 -11.07
C SER A 12 -4.07 -9.89 -11.17
N ALA A 13 -4.28 -10.73 -10.16
CA ALA A 13 -3.82 -12.11 -10.18
C ALA A 13 -4.82 -13.07 -10.84
N LEU A 14 -6.02 -12.61 -11.22
CA LEU A 14 -7.17 -13.50 -11.43
C LEU A 14 -7.96 -13.27 -12.73
N ASP A 15 -7.62 -12.26 -13.54
CA ASP A 15 -8.38 -11.97 -14.78
C ASP A 15 -7.71 -12.40 -16.08
N ALA A 16 -6.49 -12.94 -16.02
CA ALA A 16 -5.85 -13.62 -17.14
C ALA A 16 -5.07 -14.87 -16.68
N ALA A 17 -4.74 -15.74 -17.63
CA ALA A 17 -3.94 -16.94 -17.37
C ALA A 17 -2.51 -16.63 -16.92
N GLU A 18 -1.98 -15.47 -17.32
CA GLU A 18 -0.68 -14.96 -16.89
C GLU A 18 -0.85 -13.56 -16.28
N ILE A 19 -0.26 -13.32 -15.10
CA ILE A 19 -0.31 -12.02 -14.40
C ILE A 19 0.24 -10.89 -15.29
N ALA A 20 1.26 -11.18 -16.10
CA ALA A 20 1.86 -10.21 -17.00
C ALA A 20 0.85 -9.61 -18.01
N GLY A 21 -0.15 -10.39 -18.44
CA GLY A 21 -1.22 -9.94 -19.34
C GLY A 21 -2.46 -9.39 -18.65
N SER A 22 -2.48 -9.35 -17.31
CA SER A 22 -3.62 -8.89 -16.53
C SER A 22 -3.70 -7.36 -16.47
N ARG A 23 -4.90 -6.84 -16.19
CA ARG A 23 -5.10 -5.39 -16.02
C ARG A 23 -4.52 -4.90 -14.69
N GLU A 24 -4.19 -3.61 -14.65
CA GLU A 24 -3.82 -2.91 -13.43
C GLU A 24 -5.06 -2.70 -12.55
N VAL A 25 -4.95 -3.11 -11.28
CA VAL A 25 -6.01 -2.98 -10.27
C VAL A 25 -5.53 -2.19 -9.06
N GLY A 26 -4.22 -1.99 -8.97
CA GLY A 26 -3.55 -1.35 -7.84
C GLY A 26 -3.53 -2.21 -6.58
N ALA A 27 -2.73 -1.79 -5.62
CA ALA A 27 -2.74 -2.35 -4.28
C ALA A 27 -2.46 -1.25 -3.25
N ALA A 28 -3.09 -1.35 -2.09
CA ALA A 28 -2.93 -0.44 -0.98
C ALA A 28 -2.56 -1.17 0.31
N ALA A 29 -1.70 -0.54 1.11
CA ALA A 29 -1.42 -0.98 2.47
C ALA A 29 -1.46 0.20 3.45
N VAL A 30 -1.91 -0.07 4.66
CA VAL A 30 -2.09 0.94 5.71
C VAL A 30 -1.02 0.77 6.78
N PHE A 31 -0.40 1.87 7.20
CA PHE A 31 0.66 1.87 8.19
C PHE A 31 0.48 2.97 9.23
N GLU A 32 1.03 2.74 10.42
CA GLU A 32 1.30 3.82 11.37
C GLU A 32 2.36 4.73 10.77
N ARG A 33 2.10 6.04 10.76
CA ARG A 33 3.04 7.02 10.20
C ARG A 33 4.07 7.53 11.22
N GLU A 34 4.48 6.66 12.16
CA GLU A 34 5.48 6.98 13.17
C GLU A 34 6.70 6.07 13.04
N VAL A 35 7.90 6.66 13.08
CA VAL A 35 9.18 5.93 13.10
C VAL A 35 10.07 6.57 14.15
N ASP A 36 10.61 5.77 15.07
CA ASP A 36 11.51 6.23 16.13
C ASP A 36 10.95 7.46 16.90
N SER A 37 9.66 7.42 17.26
CA SER A 37 8.92 8.50 17.94
C SER A 37 8.79 9.82 17.15
N ARG A 38 9.04 9.78 15.84
CA ARG A 38 8.76 10.87 14.91
C ARG A 38 7.56 10.53 14.04
N GLU A 39 6.56 11.39 14.09
CA GLU A 39 5.46 11.36 13.15
C GLU A 39 5.92 11.88 11.79
N LEU A 40 5.63 11.14 10.71
CA LEU A 40 5.98 11.45 9.34
C LEU A 40 4.75 11.87 8.55
N SER A 41 4.95 12.74 7.56
CA SER A 41 3.96 13.08 6.55
C SER A 41 4.50 12.72 5.17
N PHE A 42 3.62 12.22 4.31
CA PHE A 42 4.02 11.64 3.03
C PHE A 42 3.45 12.42 1.85
N GLU A 43 4.21 12.43 0.77
CA GLU A 43 3.77 12.83 -0.56
C GLU A 43 4.09 11.73 -1.57
N PRO A 44 3.39 11.69 -2.73
CA PRO A 44 3.73 10.75 -3.80
C PRO A 44 5.20 10.91 -4.20
N GLY A 45 5.89 9.79 -4.40
CA GLY A 45 7.23 9.77 -4.97
C GLY A 45 7.21 9.95 -6.49
N ASP A 46 8.40 9.95 -7.08
CA ASP A 46 8.57 10.16 -8.53
C ASP A 46 8.12 8.95 -9.36
N GLU A 47 8.13 7.75 -8.76
CA GLU A 47 7.73 6.49 -9.40
C GLU A 47 6.41 5.95 -8.81
N PRO A 48 5.58 5.26 -9.61
CA PRO A 48 4.40 4.55 -9.10
C PRO A 48 4.74 3.61 -7.93
N GLY A 49 3.90 3.59 -6.89
CA GLY A 49 4.14 2.77 -5.71
C GLY A 49 5.26 3.27 -4.79
N THR A 50 5.79 4.48 -5.03
CA THR A 50 6.74 5.12 -4.13
C THR A 50 6.12 6.32 -3.42
N ALA A 51 6.58 6.58 -2.20
CA ALA A 51 6.22 7.75 -1.41
C ALA A 51 7.49 8.38 -0.84
N ARG A 52 7.44 9.69 -0.61
CA ARG A 52 8.50 10.44 0.04
C ARG A 52 8.00 11.00 1.36
N ASP A 53 8.73 10.80 2.46
CA ASP A 53 8.41 11.52 3.70
C ASP A 53 8.97 12.94 3.66
N ARG A 54 8.23 13.92 4.20
CA ARG A 54 8.62 15.34 4.14
C ARG A 54 9.68 15.72 5.17
N GLU A 55 9.78 14.95 6.26
CA GLU A 55 10.61 15.27 7.41
C GLU A 55 12.09 14.92 7.20
N THR A 56 12.36 13.87 6.42
CA THR A 56 13.71 13.38 6.13
C THR A 56 13.99 13.29 4.63
N GLY A 57 12.95 13.26 3.81
CA GLY A 57 13.08 13.08 2.37
C GLY A 57 13.41 11.64 1.98
N SER A 58 13.22 10.65 2.86
CA SER A 58 13.44 9.23 2.54
C SER A 58 12.37 8.74 1.58
N ILE A 59 12.74 7.77 0.74
CA ILE A 59 11.83 7.16 -0.22
C ILE A 59 11.36 5.81 0.32
N TRP A 60 10.07 5.55 0.18
CA TRP A 60 9.38 4.39 0.73
C TRP A 60 8.66 3.63 -0.37
N ASP A 61 8.67 2.30 -0.28
CA ASP A 61 7.81 1.44 -1.12
C ASP A 61 6.45 1.19 -0.47
N THR A 62 5.52 0.60 -1.23
CA THR A 62 4.18 0.23 -0.74
C THR A 62 4.17 -0.85 0.33
N THR A 63 5.29 -1.54 0.57
CA THR A 63 5.42 -2.47 1.69
C THR A 63 5.75 -1.77 3.02
N GLY A 64 5.87 -0.43 2.98
CA GLY A 64 6.21 0.40 4.12
C GLY A 64 7.70 0.37 4.44
N ARG A 65 8.57 -0.07 3.52
CA ARG A 65 10.02 -0.07 3.70
C ARG A 65 10.64 1.19 3.12
N ALA A 66 11.53 1.82 3.87
CA ALA A 66 12.39 2.87 3.36
C ALA A 66 13.46 2.26 2.45
N LEU A 67 13.39 2.60 1.15
CA LEU A 67 14.30 2.16 0.11
C LEU A 67 15.60 2.96 0.09
N SER A 68 15.54 4.26 0.42
CA SER A 68 16.70 5.16 0.38
C SER A 68 16.50 6.40 1.25
N GLY A 69 17.59 7.09 1.56
CA GLY A 69 17.59 8.31 2.36
C GLY A 69 17.89 8.06 3.84
N PRO A 70 17.71 9.06 4.70
CA PRO A 70 18.10 8.97 6.11
C PRO A 70 17.46 7.83 6.92
N LEU A 71 16.30 7.33 6.49
CA LEU A 71 15.60 6.22 7.14
C LEU A 71 15.76 4.88 6.41
N GLU A 72 16.67 4.77 5.44
CA GLU A 72 16.90 3.55 4.65
C GLU A 72 16.97 2.29 5.52
N GLY A 73 16.24 1.25 5.10
CA GLY A 73 16.15 -0.03 5.81
C GLY A 73 15.15 -0.06 6.96
N LYS A 74 14.62 1.08 7.41
CA LYS A 74 13.49 1.12 8.36
C LYS A 74 12.20 0.65 7.71
N ARG A 75 11.24 0.25 8.54
CA ARG A 75 9.93 -0.23 8.11
C ARG A 75 8.83 0.37 9.00
N LEU A 76 7.76 0.85 8.38
CA LEU A 76 6.55 1.31 9.08
C LEU A 76 5.82 0.11 9.70
N VAL A 77 5.12 0.35 10.81
CA VAL A 77 4.28 -0.66 11.43
C VAL A 77 2.98 -0.77 10.64
N GLN A 78 2.69 -1.96 10.09
CA GLN A 78 1.47 -2.18 9.32
C GLN A 78 0.25 -2.23 10.24
N VAL A 79 -0.82 -1.54 9.83
CA VAL A 79 -2.12 -1.59 10.48
C VAL A 79 -2.97 -2.64 9.79
N ALA A 80 -3.64 -3.48 10.58
CA ALA A 80 -4.56 -4.49 10.06
C ALA A 80 -5.61 -3.82 9.16
N SER A 81 -5.61 -4.23 7.89
CA SER A 81 -6.45 -3.68 6.83
C SER A 81 -6.66 -4.74 5.76
N ASP A 82 -7.78 -4.65 5.05
CA ASP A 82 -8.16 -5.57 4.00
C ASP A 82 -8.16 -4.85 2.65
N ASP A 83 -7.21 -5.21 1.78
CA ASP A 83 -7.23 -4.89 0.35
C ASP A 83 -7.46 -6.21 -0.41
N GLN A 84 -8.73 -6.51 -0.68
CA GLN A 84 -9.14 -7.82 -1.17
C GLN A 84 -10.27 -7.73 -2.20
N PHE A 85 -10.35 -8.74 -3.06
CA PHE A 85 -11.46 -8.88 -3.98
C PHE A 85 -12.77 -9.13 -3.22
N TRP A 86 -13.86 -8.56 -3.74
CA TRP A 86 -15.20 -8.68 -3.13
C TRP A 86 -15.62 -10.15 -2.90
N PHE A 87 -15.32 -11.05 -3.85
CA PHE A 87 -15.76 -12.44 -3.78
C PHE A 87 -15.01 -13.22 -2.68
N ALA A 88 -13.78 -12.79 -2.33
CA ALA A 88 -13.04 -13.38 -1.22
C ALA A 88 -13.73 -13.01 0.10
N LEU A 89 -14.13 -11.75 0.25
CA LEU A 89 -14.89 -11.27 1.41
C LEU A 89 -16.24 -11.99 1.53
N ALA A 90 -16.96 -12.14 0.42
CA ALA A 90 -18.28 -12.80 0.36
C ALA A 90 -18.25 -14.29 0.74
N ALA A 91 -17.10 -14.96 0.65
CA ALA A 91 -16.95 -16.33 1.11
C ALA A 91 -16.98 -16.46 2.65
N PHE A 92 -16.64 -15.38 3.37
CA PHE A 92 -16.52 -15.38 4.84
C PHE A 92 -17.64 -14.58 5.53
N ILE A 93 -18.19 -13.55 4.88
CA ILE A 93 -19.22 -12.68 5.46
C ILE A 93 -20.55 -12.91 4.74
N GLN A 94 -21.53 -13.43 5.48
CA GLN A 94 -22.90 -13.58 4.99
C GLN A 94 -23.56 -12.19 4.81
N ASP A 95 -24.45 -12.07 3.82
CA ASP A 95 -25.21 -10.86 3.51
C ASP A 95 -24.39 -9.62 3.09
N VAL A 96 -23.14 -9.80 2.61
CA VAL A 96 -22.37 -8.70 2.01
C VAL A 96 -22.93 -8.37 0.62
N ASP A 97 -23.08 -7.07 0.34
CA ASP A 97 -23.54 -6.54 -0.94
C ASP A 97 -22.69 -5.33 -1.36
N ILE A 98 -22.52 -5.14 -2.68
CA ILE A 98 -21.75 -4.03 -3.25
C ILE A 98 -22.71 -2.87 -3.52
N ARG A 99 -22.46 -1.72 -2.90
CA ARG A 99 -23.22 -0.49 -3.14
C ARG A 99 -22.37 0.51 -3.92
N GLY A 100 -22.90 1.02 -5.03
CA GLY A 100 -22.29 2.04 -5.88
C GLY A 100 -22.86 3.43 -5.69
#